data_AF-A0A2K8PAF8-F1
#
_entry.id   AF-A0A2K8PAF8-F1
#
_cell.length_a   1.000
_cell.length_b   1.000
_cell.length_c   1.000
_cell.angle_alpha   90.00
_cell.angle_beta   90.00
_cell.angle_gamma   90.00
#
_symmetry.space_group_name_H-M   'P 1'
#
loop_
_entity.id
_entity.type
_entity.pdbx_description
1 polymer ?
#
loop_
_entity_poly.entity_id
_entity_poly.type
_entity_poly.pdbx_seq_one_letter_code
_entity_poly.pdbx_strand_id
1 'polypeptide(L)' 'MRDPQTVPPPTRVLAPEFGAGRPGPLPSCPVCTGVPERISWRQRPGEPVLLVFEPCGHRHASPAPPVLAVTPPAPYPGR' A
#
# COMPACT_ATOMS: atom_id res chain seq x y z
N MET A 1 -16.15 -38.88 5.64
CA MET A 1 -16.25 -37.49 6.13
C MET A 1 -14.88 -36.86 5.89
N ARG A 2 -14.73 -35.96 4.93
CA ARG A 2 -13.44 -35.31 4.60
C ARG A 2 -13.24 -34.15 5.57
N ASP A 3 -12.08 -34.10 6.22
CA ASP A 3 -11.69 -33.01 7.10
C ASP A 3 -11.55 -31.69 6.31
N PRO A 4 -12.34 -30.64 6.62
CA PRO A 4 -12.33 -29.38 5.87
C PRO A 4 -11.13 -28.47 6.16
N GLN A 5 -10.17 -28.86 7.00
CA GLN A 5 -9.20 -27.92 7.61
C GLN A 5 -7.76 -28.05 7.11
N THR A 6 -7.51 -28.73 5.97
CA THR A 6 -6.19 -28.63 5.32
C THR A 6 -6.12 -27.36 4.46
N VAL A 7 -6.18 -26.20 5.09
CA VAL A 7 -5.79 -24.93 4.46
C VAL A 7 -4.35 -24.66 4.91
N PRO A 8 -3.35 -24.62 4.00
CA PRO A 8 -2.00 -24.26 4.38
C PRO A 8 -2.01 -22.84 4.98
N PRO A 9 -1.17 -22.56 5.98
CA PRO A 9 -1.14 -21.26 6.63
C PRO A 9 -0.89 -20.18 5.58
N PRO A 10 -1.62 -19.04 5.63
CA PRO A 10 -1.42 -17.97 4.67
C PRO A 10 0.02 -17.48 4.80
N THR A 11 0.81 -17.68 3.75
CA THR A 11 2.12 -17.05 3.61
C THR A 11 1.90 -15.55 3.69
N ARG A 12 2.41 -14.92 4.76
CA ARG A 12 2.47 -13.47 4.87
C ARG A 12 3.36 -12.95 3.74
N VAL A 13 2.74 -12.52 2.65
CA VAL A 13 3.39 -11.64 1.69
C VAL A 13 3.51 -10.30 2.42
N LEU A 14 4.71 -9.97 2.86
CA LEU A 14 5.03 -8.63 3.32
C LEU A 14 4.64 -7.70 2.16
N ALA A 15 3.69 -6.80 2.41
CA ALA A 15 3.51 -5.65 1.54
C ALA A 15 4.89 -5.00 1.37
N PRO A 16 5.26 -4.53 0.16
CA PRO A 16 6.57 -3.92 -0.03
C PRO A 16 6.74 -2.88 1.06
N GLU A 17 7.85 -3.03 1.80
CA GLU A 17 8.19 -2.40 3.08
C GLU A 17 8.02 -0.87 3.08
N PHE A 18 6.78 -0.37 3.02
CA PHE A 18 6.44 0.95 3.50
C PHE A 18 6.30 0.81 5.01
N GLY A 19 7.47 0.69 5.65
CA GLY A 19 7.58 0.45 7.07
C GLY A 19 6.72 1.44 7.86
N ALA A 20 6.18 0.97 8.97
CA ALA A 20 5.57 1.79 10.02
C ALA A 20 6.60 2.67 10.75
N GLY A 21 7.61 3.17 10.03
CA GLY A 21 8.58 4.16 10.46
C GLY A 21 8.08 5.55 10.12
N ARG A 22 8.52 6.52 10.93
CA ARG A 22 8.38 7.97 10.72
C ARG A 22 8.23 8.32 9.23
N PRO A 23 7.23 9.13 8.82
CA PRO A 23 6.97 9.41 7.41
C PRO A 23 8.27 9.81 6.71
N GLY A 24 8.71 8.95 5.79
CA GLY A 24 9.87 9.21 4.95
C GLY A 24 9.62 10.41 4.03
N PRO A 25 10.64 10.88 3.30
CA PRO A 25 10.45 11.94 2.33
C PRO A 25 9.38 11.53 1.30
N LEU A 26 8.52 12.47 0.92
CA LEU A 26 7.53 12.25 -0.13
C LEU A 26 8.23 11.78 -1.42
N PRO A 27 7.58 10.92 -2.23
CA PRO A 27 8.20 10.40 -3.44
C PRO A 27 8.52 11.52 -4.44
N SER A 28 9.68 11.43 -5.10
CA SER A 28 10.05 12.34 -6.20
C SER A 28 9.30 11.99 -7.48
N CYS A 29 9.17 12.97 -8.39
CA CYS A 29 8.61 12.70 -9.71
C CYS A 29 9.62 11.87 -10.54
N PRO A 30 9.25 10.71 -11.12
CA PRO A 30 10.18 9.86 -11.84
C PRO A 30 10.67 10.45 -13.17
N VAL A 31 9.96 11.45 -13.71
CA VAL A 31 10.33 12.12 -14.97
C VAL A 31 11.23 13.32 -14.70
N CYS A 32 10.86 14.15 -13.74
CA CYS A 32 11.62 15.37 -13.43
C CYS A 32 12.81 15.10 -12.51
N THR A 33 12.81 13.98 -11.78
CA THR A 33 13.78 13.60 -10.73
C THR A 33 13.91 14.59 -9.56
N GLY A 34 13.18 15.70 -9.60
CA GLY A 34 13.12 16.71 -8.54
C GLY A 34 12.10 16.40 -7.45
N VAL A 35 12.25 17.13 -6.33
CA VAL A 35 11.28 17.13 -5.24
C VAL A 35 10.04 17.91 -5.68
N PRO A 36 8.85 17.29 -5.71
CA PRO A 36 7.62 17.99 -6.06
C PRO A 36 7.26 19.00 -4.97
N GLU A 37 6.64 20.11 -5.37
CA GLU A 37 6.07 21.08 -4.43
C GLU A 37 4.83 20.50 -3.74
N ARG A 38 4.03 19.73 -4.50
CA ARG A 38 2.84 19.06 -4.01
C ARG A 38 2.63 17.74 -4.74
N ILE A 39 2.14 16.75 -3.99
CA ILE A 39 1.66 15.49 -4.53
C ILE A 39 0.19 15.36 -4.15
N SER A 40 -0.68 15.21 -5.14
CA SER A 40 -2.07 14.84 -4.92
C SER A 40 -2.30 13.39 -5.32
N TRP A 41 -3.14 12.67 -4.58
CA TRP A 41 -3.42 11.28 -4.86
C TRP A 41 -4.91 10.94 -4.80
N ARG A 42 -5.30 9.90 -5.52
CA ARG A 42 -6.64 9.30 -5.47
C ARG A 42 -6.52 7.79 -5.42
N GLN A 43 -7.23 7.18 -4.49
CA GLN A 43 -7.37 5.73 -4.36
C GLN A 43 -8.86 5.37 -4.50
N ARG A 44 -9.13 4.32 -5.27
CA ARG A 44 -10.45 3.69 -5.38
C ARG A 44 -10.31 2.19 -5.15
N PRO A 45 -11.28 1.52 -4.50
CA PRO A 45 -11.23 0.07 -4.30
C PRO A 45 -11.07 -0.66 -5.63
N GLY A 46 -10.10 -1.58 -5.71
CA GLY A 46 -9.84 -2.36 -6.93
C GLY A 46 -9.15 -1.61 -8.07
N GLU A 47 -8.83 -0.32 -7.91
CA GLU A 47 -8.08 0.45 -8.91
C GLU A 47 -6.66 0.78 -8.42
N PRO A 48 -5.67 0.91 -9.33
CA PRO A 48 -4.38 1.48 -9.01
C PRO A 48 -4.48 2.88 -8.39
N VAL A 49 -3.53 3.20 -7.49
CA VAL A 49 -3.41 4.55 -6.93
C VAL A 49 -2.85 5.48 -7.98
N LEU A 50 -3.50 6.62 -8.18
CA LEU A 50 -3.01 7.68 -9.06
C LEU A 50 -2.35 8.78 -8.24
N LEU A 51 -1.09 9.10 -8.57
CA LEU A 51 -0.33 10.24 -8.07
C LEU A 51 -0.23 11.31 -9.15
N VAL A 52 -0.37 12.58 -8.76
CA VAL A 52 -0.13 13.75 -9.62
C VAL A 52 0.90 14.65 -8.93
N PHE A 53 2.00 14.92 -9.64
CA PHE A 53 3.11 15.73 -9.17
C PHE A 53 3.01 17.15 -9.69
N GLU A 54 3.00 18.13 -8.80
CA GLU A 54 3.03 19.55 -9.15
C GLU A 54 4.45 20.13 -9.00
N PRO A 55 4.85 21.08 -9.86
CA PRO A 55 4.04 21.75 -10.89
C PRO A 55 4.05 21.05 -12.27
N CYS A 56 4.79 19.95 -12.44
CA CYS A 56 5.00 19.35 -13.77
C CYS A 56 3.77 18.61 -14.33
N GLY A 57 2.73 18.39 -13.52
CA GLY A 57 1.50 17.70 -13.91
C GLY A 57 1.68 16.21 -14.22
N HIS A 58 2.85 15.62 -13.94
CA HIS A 58 3.12 14.22 -14.25
C HIS A 58 2.19 13.31 -13.46
N ARG A 59 1.64 12.30 -14.14
CA ARG A 59 0.69 11.33 -13.57
C ARG A 59 1.35 9.96 -13.49
N HIS A 60 1.45 9.41 -12.29
CA HIS A 60 1.98 8.07 -12.05
C HIS A 60 0.90 7.19 -11.45
N ALA A 61 0.69 6.01 -12.03
CA ALA A 61 -0.19 4.99 -11.47
C ALA A 61 0.64 3.90 -10.81
N SER A 62 0.22 3.42 -9.63
CA SER A 62 0.81 2.22 -9.04
C SER A 62 0.66 1.03 -10.01
N PRO A 63 1.57 0.05 -9.97
CA PRO A 63 1.51 -1.10 -10.89
C PRO A 63 0.29 -2.01 -10.65
N ALA A 64 -0.26 -1.99 -9.45
CA ALA A 64 -1.45 -2.77 -9.07
C ALA A 64 -2.34 -1.99 -8.10
N PRO A 65 -3.63 -2.38 -7.97
CA PRO A 65 -4.51 -1.90 -6.92
C PRO A 65 -3.97 -2.22 -5.52
N PRO A 66 -4.11 -1.31 -4.54
CA PRO A 66 -3.74 -1.60 -3.16
C PRO A 66 -4.71 -2.64 -2.57
N VAL A 67 -4.14 -3.68 -1.97
CA VAL A 67 -4.92 -4.66 -1.20
C VAL A 67 -5.13 -4.11 0.20
N LEU A 68 -6.38 -3.92 0.60
CA LEU A 68 -6.71 -3.50 1.95
C LEU A 68 -6.59 -4.71 2.90
N ALA A 69 -5.52 -4.75 3.68
CA ALA A 69 -5.33 -5.76 4.73
C ALA A 69 -5.89 -5.22 6.06
N VAL A 70 -6.80 -5.97 6.68
CA VAL A 70 -7.30 -5.68 8.02
C VAL A 70 -6.59 -6.62 8.99
N THR A 71 -5.82 -6.06 9.92
CA THR A 71 -5.23 -6.85 11.01
C THR A 71 -6.33 -7.14 12.04
N PRO A 72 -6.63 -8.42 12.34
CA PRO A 72 -7.58 -8.74 13.40
C PRO A 72 -7.06 -8.25 14.75
N PRO A 73 -7.95 -7.92 15.71
CA PRO A 73 -7.53 -7.54 17.05
C PRO A 73 -6.72 -8.68 17.68
N ALA A 74 -5.66 -8.31 18.41
CA ALA A 74 -4.88 -9.31 19.13
C ALA A 74 -5.78 -10.02 20.16
N PRO A 75 -5.69 -11.36 20.31
CA PRO A 75 -6.41 -12.06 21.35
C PRO A 75 -5.99 -11.49 22.71
N TYR A 76 -6.98 -11.10 23.52
CA TYR A 76 -6.75 -10.62 24.87
C TYR A 76 -6.07 -11.74 25.69
N PRO A 77 -4.92 -11.49 26.33
CA PRO A 77 -4.31 -12.47 27.22
C PRO A 77 -5.12 -12.50 28.52
N GLY A 78 -6.09 -13.41 28.60
CA GLY A 78 -6.87 -13.60 29.82
C GLY A 78 -8.22 -14.27 29.62
N ARG A 79 -8.23 -15.55 29.25
CA ARG A 79 -9.27 -16.48 29.71
C ARG A 79 -8.77 -17.91 29.72
#